data_AF-A0A9D6F3X8-F1
#
_entry.id   AF-A0A9D6F3X8-F1
#
_cell.length_a   1.000
_cell.length_b   1.000
_cell.length_c   1.000
_cell.angle_alpha   90.00
_cell.angle_beta   90.00
_cell.angle_gamma   90.00
#
_symmetry.space_group_name_H-M   'P 1'
#
loop_
_entity.id
_entity.type
_entity.pdbx_description
1 polymer ?
#
loop_
_entity_poly.entity_id
_entity_poly.type
_entity_poly.pdbx_seq_one_letter_code
_entity_poly.pdbx_strand_id
1 'polypeptide(L)'
;MNFNQTGQRILTINTGSSSLKIALYEGGQEETRMLSGHVERIGVPGGRLRLTDANGASLIDQGGDLRDHGAALDAVLVWLPG
;
A
#
# COMPACT_ATOMS: atom_id res chain seq x y z
N MET A 1 -8.42 -30.68 9.21
CA MET A 1 -8.24 -30.03 7.89
C MET A 1 -7.15 -29.00 8.06
N ASN A 2 -6.02 -29.15 7.35
CA ASN A 2 -4.92 -28.21 7.41
C ASN A 2 -5.21 -27.07 6.43
N PHE A 3 -5.53 -25.89 6.94
CA PHE A 3 -5.73 -24.68 6.14
C PHE A 3 -4.37 -24.02 5.83
N ASN A 4 -3.50 -24.71 5.10
CA ASN A 4 -2.43 -24.01 4.39
C ASN A 4 -2.99 -23.53 3.04
N GLN A 5 -3.93 -22.58 3.08
CA GLN A 5 -4.26 -21.79 1.90
C GLN A 5 -3.47 -20.49 2.01
N THR A 6 -2.36 -20.40 1.29
CA THR A 6 -1.85 -19.09 0.87
C THR A 6 -2.89 -18.52 -0.08
N GLY A 7 -3.85 -17.74 0.45
CA GLY A 7 -4.82 -17.02 -0.35
C GLY A 7 -4.08 -16.15 -1.38
N GLN A 8 -4.59 -16.11 -2.61
CA GLN A 8 -4.02 -15.23 -3.63
C GLN A 8 -4.10 -13.78 -3.12
N ARG A 9 -2.98 -13.08 -3.07
CA ARG A 9 -2.97 -11.66 -2.71
C ARG A 9 -2.97 -10.80 -3.96
N ILE A 10 -3.81 -9.77 -3.98
CA ILE A 10 -3.94 -8.82 -5.08
C ILE A 10 -3.56 -7.44 -4.56
N LEU A 11 -2.48 -6.87 -5.09
CA LEU A 11 -2.11 -5.48 -4.86
C LEU A 11 -2.69 -4.62 -5.98
N THR A 12 -3.55 -3.66 -5.64
CA THR A 12 -4.04 -2.65 -6.58
C THR A 12 -3.22 -1.39 -6.45
N ILE A 13 -2.90 -0.77 -7.58
CA ILE A 13 -2.13 0.47 -7.66
C ILE A 13 -2.87 1.42 -8.59
N ASN A 14 -3.12 2.64 -8.11
CA ASN A 14 -3.65 3.73 -8.91
C ASN A 14 -2.68 4.91 -8.83
N THR A 15 -2.15 5.34 -9.97
CA THR A 15 -1.18 6.44 -10.04
C THR A 15 -1.84 7.71 -10.55
N GLY A 16 -1.72 8.79 -9.79
CA GLY A 16 -1.91 10.16 -10.27
C GLY A 16 -0.57 10.79 -10.68
N SER A 17 -0.58 12.04 -11.13
CA SER A 17 0.65 12.74 -11.54
C SER A 17 1.66 12.97 -10.39
N SER A 18 1.17 13.04 -9.15
CA SER A 18 1.97 13.30 -7.94
C SER A 18 1.55 12.44 -6.75
N SER A 19 0.80 11.38 -7.00
CA SER A 19 0.29 10.49 -5.96
C SER A 19 0.18 9.06 -6.45
N LEU A 20 0.16 8.13 -5.49
CA LEU A 20 0.00 6.70 -5.72
C LEU A 20 -0.92 6.17 -4.62
N LYS A 21 -2.06 5.59 -4.98
CA LYS A 21 -2.97 4.91 -4.04
C LYS A 21 -2.78 3.41 -4.14
N ILE A 22 -2.81 2.72 -3.01
CA ILE A 22 -2.68 1.27 -2.94
C ILE A 22 -3.77 0.64 -2.08
N ALA A 23 -4.10 -0.61 -2.41
CA ALA A 23 -4.81 -1.50 -1.51
C ALA A 23 -4.37 -2.95 -1.73
N LEU A 24 -4.20 -3.70 -0.64
CA LEU A 24 -3.90 -5.13 -0.69
C LEU A 24 -5.17 -5.90 -0.32
N TYR A 25 -5.50 -6.88 -1.14
CA TYR A 25 -6.62 -7.78 -0.94
C TYR A 25 -6.12 -9.22 -0.77
N GLU A 26 -6.81 -9.98 0.06
CA GLU A 26 -6.65 -11.42 0.17
C GLU A 26 -7.86 -12.10 -0.49
N GLY A 27 -7.57 -13.06 -1.36
CA GLY A 27 -8.57 -13.85 -2.07
C GLY A 27 -9.06 -15.04 -1.24
N GLY A 28 -10.36 -15.32 -1.36
CA GLY A 28 -11.07 -16.41 -0.71
C GLY A 28 -12.40 -16.68 -1.43
N GLN A 29 -13.50 -16.79 -0.69
CA GLN A 29 -14.84 -16.75 -1.31
C GLN A 29 -15.20 -15.35 -1.84
N GLU A 30 -14.66 -14.31 -1.21
CA GLU A 30 -14.73 -12.90 -1.61
C GLU A 30 -13.39 -12.23 -1.34
N GLU A 31 -13.05 -11.18 -2.09
CA GLU A 31 -11.83 -10.39 -1.86
C GLU A 31 -11.96 -9.51 -0.62
N THR A 32 -11.16 -9.79 0.40
CA THR A 32 -11.13 -8.99 1.63
C THR A 32 -9.97 -7.99 1.57
N ARG A 33 -10.26 -6.70 1.73
CA ARG A 33 -9.22 -5.66 1.80
C ARG A 33 -8.49 -5.74 3.13
N MET A 34 -7.20 -6.10 3.09
CA MET A 34 -6.34 -6.21 4.27
C MET A 34 -5.85 -4.83 4.74
N LEU A 35 -5.47 -3.99 3.78
CA LEU A 35 -4.95 -2.64 4.02
C LEU A 35 -5.16 -1.75 2.81
N SER A 36 -5.07 -0.45 3.05
CA SER A 36 -5.07 0.56 1.99
C SER A 36 -4.21 1.74 2.36
N GLY A 37 -3.83 2.54 1.39
CA GLY A 37 -3.12 3.76 1.66
C GLY A 37 -2.79 4.58 0.44
N HIS A 38 -1.94 5.57 0.66
CA HIS A 38 -1.51 6.48 -0.39
C HIS A 38 -0.11 7.01 -0.12
N VAL A 39 0.53 7.37 -1.21
CA VAL A 39 1.71 8.20 -1.27
C VAL A 39 1.30 9.51 -1.92
N GLU A 40 1.66 10.63 -1.30
CA GLU A 40 1.37 11.96 -1.81
C GLU A 40 2.64 12.80 -1.95
N ARG A 41 2.53 13.88 -2.72
CA ARG A 41 3.60 14.85 -2.97
C ARG A 41 4.86 14.21 -3.59
N ILE A 42 4.64 13.26 -4.50
CA ILE A 42 5.72 12.64 -5.27
C ILE A 42 6.39 13.71 -6.16
N GLY A 43 7.71 13.70 -6.20
CA GLY A 43 8.55 14.61 -7.00
C GLY A 43 8.70 16.01 -6.42
N VAL A 44 8.16 16.27 -5.22
CA VAL A 44 8.27 17.57 -4.54
C VAL A 44 8.56 17.40 -3.04
N PRO A 45 9.06 18.44 -2.36
CA PRO A 45 9.31 18.36 -0.92
C PRO A 45 8.04 18.03 -0.11
N GLY A 46 8.24 17.28 0.97
CA GLY A 46 7.19 16.87 1.89
C GLY A 46 6.41 15.63 1.45
N GLY A 47 7.06 14.74 0.69
CA GLY A 47 6.52 13.42 0.36
C GLY A 47 6.07 12.66 1.62
N ARG A 48 4.95 11.95 1.52
CA ARG A 48 4.40 11.19 2.65
C ARG A 48 3.76 9.89 2.20
N LEU A 49 4.11 8.80 2.89
CA LEU A 49 3.48 7.48 2.79
C LEU A 49 2.57 7.28 3.99
N ARG A 50 1.32 6.89 3.74
CA ARG A 50 0.37 6.52 4.78
C ARG A 50 -0.39 5.26 4.41
N LEU A 51 -0.37 4.27 5.30
CA LEU A 51 -1.14 3.03 5.15
C LEU A 51 -1.97 2.77 6.41
N THR A 52 -3.13 2.16 6.21
CA THR A 52 -4.06 1.79 7.27
C THR A 52 -4.52 0.34 7.10
N ASP A 53 -4.87 -0.31 8.21
CA ASP A 53 -5.51 -1.62 8.18
C ASP A 53 -6.96 -1.54 7.68
N ALA A 54 -7.63 -2.69 7.65
CA ALA A 54 -9.03 -2.80 7.27
C ALA A 54 -9.98 -1.97 8.16
N ASN A 55 -9.61 -1.70 9.41
CA ASN A 55 -10.37 -0.90 10.38
C ASN A 55 -10.03 0.60 10.31
N GLY A 56 -9.09 0.99 9.45
CA GLY A 56 -8.62 2.38 9.32
C GLY A 56 -7.57 2.77 10.37
N ALA A 57 -7.07 1.82 11.18
CA ALA A 57 -5.98 2.09 12.10
C ALA A 57 -4.68 2.34 11.32
N SER A 58 -3.92 3.36 11.73
CA SER A 58 -2.68 3.72 11.06
C SER A 58 -1.63 2.63 11.26
N LEU A 59 -1.13 2.08 10.16
CA LEU A 59 -0.05 1.08 10.16
C LEU A 59 1.31 1.72 9.94
N ILE A 60 1.36 2.74 9.08
CA ILE A 60 2.52 3.62 8.89
C ILE A 60 2.03 5.00 8.48
N ASP A 61 2.74 6.00 8.96
CA ASP A 61 2.59 7.40 8.55
C ASP A 61 3.99 8.03 8.60
N GLN A 62 4.65 8.08 7.44
CA GLN A 62 6.05 8.44 7.33
C GLN A 62 6.27 9.49 6.25
N GLY A 63 6.96 10.57 6.60
CA GLY A 63 7.52 11.50 5.62
C GLY A 63 8.79 10.96 4.98
N GLY A 64 9.06 11.33 3.73
CA GLY A 64 10.26 10.89 3.02
C GLY A 64 10.55 11.66 1.74
N ASP A 65 11.75 11.44 1.20
CA ASP A 65 12.12 11.92 -0.12
C ASP A 65 11.61 10.94 -1.19
N LEU A 66 10.47 11.29 -1.78
CA LEU A 66 9.76 10.47 -2.77
C LEU A 66 9.93 11.11 -4.14
N ARG A 67 11.15 10.98 -4.68
CA ARG A 67 11.61 11.67 -5.89
C ARG A 67 10.77 11.41 -7.15
N ASP A 68 10.18 10.22 -7.25
CA ASP A 68 9.39 9.76 -8.40
C ASP A 68 8.47 8.60 -7.99
N HIS A 69 7.64 8.13 -8.93
CA HIS A 69 6.71 7.01 -8.69
C HIS A 69 7.42 5.69 -8.38
N GLY A 70 8.65 5.50 -8.86
CA GLY A 70 9.44 4.31 -8.56
C GLY A 70 9.82 4.28 -7.08
N ALA A 71 10.42 5.36 -6.58
CA ALA A 71 10.74 5.51 -5.16
C ALA A 71 9.49 5.45 -4.26
N ALA A 72 8.35 5.96 -4.74
CA ALA A 72 7.07 5.84 -4.05
C ALA A 72 6.59 4.39 -3.97
N LEU A 73 6.68 3.63 -5.06
CA LEU A 73 6.31 2.23 -5.07
C LEU A 73 7.26 1.39 -4.22
N ASP A 74 8.57 1.63 -4.30
CA ASP A 74 9.57 0.94 -3.48
C ASP A 74 9.30 1.14 -1.98
N ALA A 75 8.99 2.37 -1.56
CA ALA A 75 8.63 2.66 -0.17
C ALA A 75 7.40 1.86 0.30
N VAL A 76 6.40 1.68 -0.58
CA VAL A 76 5.25 0.81 -0.28
C VAL A 76 5.66 -0.65 -0.20
N LEU A 77 6.40 -1.17 -1.19
CA LEU A 77 6.77 -2.58 -1.28
C LEU A 77 7.68 -3.02 -0.12
N VAL A 78 8.60 -2.14 0.32
CA VAL A 78 9.45 -2.36 1.51
C VAL A 78 8.60 -2.52 2.77
N TRP A 79 7.49 -1.78 2.86
CA TRP A 79 6.62 -1.85 4.03
C TRP A 79 5.67 -3.06 3.99
N LEU A 80 5.24 -3.51 2.81
CA LEU A 80 4.23 -4.57 2.70
C LEU A 80 4.69 -5.86 3.39
N PRO A 81 3.79 -6.52 4.15
CA PRO A 81 4.09 -7.81 4.75
C PRO A 81 4.27 -8.89 3.68
N GLY A 82 5.25 -9.78 3.91
CA GLY A 82 5.52 -10.97 3.09
C GLY A 82 4.38 -11.99 3.08
#